data_AF-A0A1G2XVN8-F1
#
_entry.id   AF-A0A1G2XVN8-F1
#
_cell.length_a   1.000
_cell.length_b   1.000
_cell.length_c   1.000
_cell.angle_alpha   90.00
_cell.angle_beta   90.00
_cell.angle_gamma   90.00
#
_symmetry.space_group_name_H-M   'P 1'
#
loop_
_entity.id
_entity.type
_entity.pdbx_description
1 polymer ?
#
loop_
_entity_poly.entity_id
_entity_poly.type
_entity_poly.pdbx_seq_one_letter_code
_entity_poly.pdbx_strand_id
1 'polypeptide(L)'
;MGDTEQKLKTVNEMHESPCRTEVKNMILEAKLDVAKWKITFLLALLALLGVILPFILSLRSESRVNDAISFMEKRFNEIVGKQLQKPEIVCKGLNNELLQNSVFQKSISLNAIDCINILNQGDGLAGPIDAYIYFKDDKKLLESDVFDYYGWRKRYSEDKNYTIKYFIGSCDHISPHDIFPIPVRIDNFYFPSDSDTYQIPALLKVYYGEPEPISVPFTFRLIK
;
A
#
# COMPACT_ATOMS: atom_id res chain seq x y z
N MET A 1 119.03 -3.42 -37.59
CA MET A 1 118.03 -4.36 -37.05
C MET A 1 117.31 -3.59 -35.97
N GLY A 2 116.21 -2.88 -36.17
CA GLY A 2 114.96 -3.12 -36.90
C GLY A 2 113.90 -2.77 -35.85
N ASP A 3 113.26 -1.60 -35.80
CA ASP A 3 112.56 -0.81 -36.81
C ASP A 3 111.37 -1.53 -37.45
N THR A 4 110.49 -2.13 -36.61
CA THR A 4 109.18 -2.62 -37.06
C THR A 4 108.12 -2.82 -35.96
N GLU A 5 108.07 -2.00 -34.91
CA GLU A 5 106.98 -2.08 -33.90
C GLU A 5 106.31 -0.73 -33.56
N GLN A 6 106.29 0.20 -34.52
CA GLN A 6 105.44 1.39 -34.46
C GLN A 6 104.65 1.58 -35.76
N LYS A 7 103.86 0.58 -36.13
CA LYS A 7 102.85 0.72 -37.20
C LYS A 7 101.64 -0.15 -36.90
N LEU A 8 100.86 0.21 -35.87
CA LEU A 8 99.49 -0.30 -35.71
C LEU A 8 98.73 0.46 -34.62
N LYS A 9 98.65 1.79 -34.72
CA LYS A 9 97.66 2.57 -33.95
C LYS A 9 97.43 4.00 -34.46
N THR A 10 97.35 4.18 -35.77
CA THR A 10 96.94 5.48 -36.34
C THR A 10 96.32 5.31 -37.72
N VAL A 11 95.30 4.45 -37.83
CA VAL A 11 94.35 4.51 -38.95
C VAL A 11 92.98 4.14 -38.40
N ASN A 12 92.32 5.09 -37.75
CA ASN A 12 90.87 4.99 -37.53
C ASN A 12 90.21 6.37 -37.55
N GLU A 13 90.68 7.25 -38.43
CA GLU A 13 89.90 8.37 -38.92
C GLU A 13 89.49 8.05 -40.35
N MET A 14 88.55 7.11 -40.46
CA MET A 14 87.73 7.00 -41.66
C MET A 14 86.83 8.23 -41.68
N HIS A 15 87.22 9.24 -42.47
CA HIS A 15 86.32 10.31 -42.87
C HIS A 15 85.06 9.66 -43.49
N GLU A 16 83.95 9.64 -42.74
CA GLU A 16 82.66 9.29 -43.32
C GLU A 16 82.37 10.31 -44.43
N SER A 17 82.16 9.81 -45.66
CA SER A 17 81.75 10.63 -46.79
C SER A 17 80.51 11.45 -46.41
N PRO A 18 80.48 12.77 -46.67
CA PRO A 18 79.38 13.66 -46.28
C PRO A 18 78.00 13.17 -46.76
N CYS A 19 77.96 12.46 -47.89
CA CYS A 19 76.73 11.85 -48.42
C CYS A 19 76.13 10.75 -47.51
N ARG A 20 76.96 9.99 -46.77
CA ARG A 20 76.49 8.93 -45.87
C ARG A 20 75.88 9.49 -44.58
N THR A 21 76.40 10.63 -44.11
CA THR A 21 75.89 11.34 -42.93
C THR A 21 74.54 11.99 -43.25
N GLU A 22 74.40 12.55 -44.45
CA GLU A 22 73.15 13.19 -44.90
C GLU A 22 72.01 12.18 -45.05
N VAL A 23 72.26 11.00 -45.65
CA VAL A 23 71.25 9.92 -45.75
C VAL A 23 70.86 9.37 -44.37
N LYS A 24 71.80 9.24 -43.43
CA LYS A 24 71.48 8.82 -42.05
C LYS A 24 70.58 9.83 -41.35
N ASN A 25 70.84 11.14 -41.51
CA ASN A 25 70.04 12.19 -40.92
C ASN A 25 68.61 12.22 -41.49
N MET A 26 68.43 12.05 -42.81
CA MET A 26 67.10 11.97 -43.44
C MET A 26 66.29 10.76 -42.95
N ILE A 27 66.93 9.59 -42.76
CA ILE A 27 66.26 8.40 -42.22
C ILE A 27 65.87 8.61 -40.75
N LEU A 28 66.70 9.32 -39.99
CA LEU A 28 66.45 9.61 -38.58
C LEU A 28 65.29 10.59 -38.42
N GLU A 29 65.23 11.64 -39.22
CA GLU A 29 64.11 12.59 -39.27
C GLU A 29 62.80 11.90 -39.64
N ALA A 30 62.81 11.06 -40.69
CA ALA A 30 61.62 10.30 -41.08
C ALA A 30 61.13 9.34 -39.97
N LYS A 31 62.05 8.67 -39.26
CA LYS A 31 61.69 7.83 -38.11
C LYS A 31 61.14 8.64 -36.94
N LEU A 32 61.66 9.83 -36.72
CA LEU A 32 61.26 10.71 -35.63
C LEU A 32 59.88 11.32 -35.89
N ASP A 33 59.54 11.61 -37.14
CA ASP A 33 58.20 12.05 -37.54
C ASP A 33 57.15 10.95 -37.43
N VAL A 34 57.49 9.72 -37.84
CA VAL A 34 56.60 8.55 -37.63
C VAL A 34 56.41 8.28 -36.13
N ALA A 35 57.45 8.42 -35.32
CA ALA A 35 57.34 8.27 -33.87
C ALA A 35 56.46 9.36 -33.23
N LYS A 36 56.65 10.63 -33.61
CA LYS A 36 55.79 11.74 -33.16
C LYS A 36 54.34 11.49 -33.52
N TRP A 37 54.04 11.12 -34.76
CA TRP A 37 52.68 10.85 -35.20
C TRP A 37 52.02 9.73 -34.40
N LYS A 38 52.74 8.62 -34.14
CA LYS A 38 52.25 7.52 -33.30
C LYS A 38 51.96 7.95 -31.87
N ILE A 39 52.84 8.75 -31.27
CA ILE A 39 52.67 9.25 -29.90
C ILE A 39 51.49 10.21 -29.82
N THR A 40 51.38 11.16 -30.77
CA THR A 40 50.26 12.10 -30.83
C THR A 40 48.93 11.38 -31.03
N PHE A 41 48.88 10.35 -31.89
CA PHE A 41 47.70 9.53 -32.08
C PHE A 41 47.30 8.77 -30.81
N LEU A 42 48.28 8.19 -30.10
CA LEU A 42 48.04 7.47 -28.84
C LEU A 42 47.50 8.41 -27.75
N LEU A 43 48.06 9.62 -27.62
CA LEU A 43 47.61 10.63 -26.67
C LEU A 43 46.20 11.13 -27.00
N ALA A 44 45.90 11.37 -28.28
CA ALA A 44 44.56 11.75 -28.72
C ALA A 44 43.53 10.66 -28.43
N LEU A 45 43.89 9.39 -28.63
CA LEU A 45 43.02 8.25 -28.33
C LEU A 45 42.74 8.11 -26.83
N LEU A 46 43.77 8.27 -25.99
CA LEU A 46 43.62 8.23 -24.53
C LEU A 46 42.77 9.39 -24.01
N ALA A 47 42.93 10.60 -24.57
CA ALA A 47 42.09 11.74 -24.24
C ALA A 47 40.62 11.50 -24.64
N LEU A 48 40.40 10.92 -25.82
CA LEU A 48 39.06 10.57 -26.30
C LEU A 48 38.38 9.53 -25.38
N LEU A 49 39.11 8.48 -25.00
CA LEU A 49 38.62 7.45 -24.06
C LEU A 49 38.35 8.03 -22.67
N GLY A 50 39.21 8.94 -22.20
CA GLY A 50 39.06 9.61 -20.91
C GLY A 50 37.84 10.52 -20.80
N VAL A 51 37.26 10.96 -21.92
CA VAL A 51 36.05 11.80 -21.95
C VAL A 51 34.80 10.97 -22.27
N ILE A 52 34.87 10.12 -23.29
CA ILE A 52 33.71 9.36 -23.77
C ILE A 52 33.28 8.28 -22.77
N LEU A 53 34.24 7.57 -22.17
CA LEU A 53 33.94 6.47 -21.25
C LEU A 53 33.19 6.94 -19.98
N PRO A 54 33.65 7.98 -19.25
CA PRO A 54 32.90 8.49 -18.11
C PRO A 54 31.56 9.14 -18.50
N PHE A 55 31.46 9.76 -19.69
CA PHE A 55 30.18 10.30 -20.17
C PHE A 55 29.13 9.21 -20.42
N ILE A 56 29.52 8.09 -21.06
CA ILE A 56 28.63 6.93 -21.26
C ILE A 56 28.26 6.27 -19.92
N LEU A 57 29.22 6.18 -18.98
CA LEU A 57 28.96 5.63 -17.65
C LEU A 57 28.01 6.53 -16.83
N SER A 58 28.16 7.85 -16.92
CA SER A 58 27.29 8.83 -16.26
C SER A 58 25.85 8.72 -16.77
N LEU A 59 25.66 8.68 -18.09
CA LEU A 59 24.32 8.53 -18.72
C LEU A 59 23.65 7.21 -18.34
N ARG A 60 24.40 6.12 -18.28
CA ARG A 60 23.87 4.81 -17.81
C ARG A 60 23.54 4.82 -16.32
N SER A 61 24.24 5.61 -15.52
CA SER A 61 23.96 5.74 -14.09
C SER A 61 22.66 6.52 -13.84
N GLU A 62 22.43 7.63 -14.54
CA GLU A 62 21.22 8.44 -14.40
C GLU A 62 19.98 7.66 -14.86
N SER A 63 20.05 6.97 -16.00
CA SER A 63 18.94 6.12 -16.47
C SER A 63 18.59 5.05 -15.44
N ARG A 64 19.58 4.37 -14.86
CA ARG A 64 19.35 3.33 -13.84
C ARG A 64 18.82 3.88 -12.52
N VAL A 65 19.26 5.08 -12.13
CA VAL A 65 18.77 5.77 -10.94
C VAL A 65 17.32 6.20 -11.14
N ASN A 66 16.97 6.76 -12.29
CA ASN A 66 15.60 7.13 -12.63
C ASN A 66 14.67 5.91 -12.70
N ASP A 67 15.13 4.81 -13.28
CA ASP A 67 14.38 3.55 -13.31
C ASP A 67 14.16 3.00 -11.88
N ALA A 68 15.18 3.09 -11.02
CA ALA A 68 15.08 2.66 -9.62
C ALA A 68 14.14 3.57 -8.80
N ILE A 69 14.17 4.89 -9.03
CA ILE A 69 13.25 5.85 -8.41
C ILE A 69 11.82 5.56 -8.87
N SER A 70 11.58 5.42 -10.17
CA SER A 70 10.24 5.11 -10.70
C SER A 70 9.72 3.76 -10.19
N PHE A 71 10.60 2.75 -10.08
CA PHE A 71 10.24 1.47 -9.46
C PHE A 71 9.91 1.61 -7.97
N MET A 72 10.67 2.41 -7.22
CA MET A 72 10.40 2.68 -5.81
C MET A 72 9.12 3.50 -5.60
N GLU A 73 8.86 4.51 -6.41
CA GLU A 73 7.61 5.29 -6.41
C GLU A 73 6.41 4.42 -6.74
N LYS A 74 6.53 3.54 -7.75
CA LYS A 74 5.49 2.58 -8.08
C LYS A 74 5.22 1.62 -6.92
N ARG A 75 6.27 1.06 -6.32
CA ARG A 75 6.17 0.20 -5.12
C ARG A 75 5.57 0.94 -3.95
N PHE A 76 5.97 2.19 -3.72
CA PHE A 76 5.45 3.03 -2.66
C PHE A 76 3.96 3.31 -2.88
N ASN A 77 3.55 3.69 -4.09
CA ASN A 77 2.14 3.91 -4.43
C ASN A 77 1.31 2.62 -4.30
N GLU A 78 1.88 1.46 -4.66
CA GLU A 78 1.23 0.16 -4.47
C GLU A 78 1.11 -0.24 -2.99
N ILE A 79 2.12 0.07 -2.16
CA ILE A 79 2.14 -0.28 -0.73
C ILE A 79 1.31 0.70 0.08
N VAL A 80 1.51 2.01 -0.11
CA VAL A 80 0.78 3.09 0.54
C VAL A 80 -0.68 3.09 0.09
N GLY A 81 -0.95 2.84 -1.19
CA GLY A 81 -2.31 2.68 -1.69
C GLY A 81 -3.07 1.53 -1.01
N LYS A 82 -2.40 0.45 -0.61
CA LYS A 82 -3.01 -0.67 0.12
C LYS A 82 -3.02 -0.50 1.64
N GLN A 83 -2.04 0.20 2.22
CA GLN A 83 -1.95 0.42 3.67
C GLN A 83 -2.75 1.64 4.17
N LEU A 84 -3.09 2.59 3.29
CA LEU A 84 -3.97 3.72 3.63
C LEU A 84 -5.46 3.38 3.53
N GLN A 85 -5.81 2.30 2.83
CA GLN A 85 -7.19 1.82 2.72
C GLN A 85 -7.64 1.30 4.07
N LYS A 86 -8.36 2.15 4.82
CA LYS A 86 -8.95 1.81 6.11
C LYS A 86 -10.45 1.61 5.94
N PRO A 87 -11.04 0.58 6.57
CA PRO A 87 -12.47 0.47 6.65
C PRO A 87 -13.03 1.62 7.50
N GLU A 88 -14.20 2.14 7.11
CA GLU A 88 -14.94 3.13 7.89
C GLU A 88 -16.39 2.67 7.97
N ILE A 89 -16.78 2.06 9.10
CA ILE A 89 -18.11 1.51 9.25
C ILE A 89 -19.08 2.56 9.80
N VAL A 90 -20.20 2.73 9.12
CA VAL A 90 -21.31 3.60 9.50
C VAL A 90 -22.60 2.80 9.58
N CYS A 91 -23.31 2.93 10.69
CA CYS A 91 -24.59 2.26 10.90
C CYS A 91 -25.75 3.22 10.60
N LYS A 92 -26.68 2.78 9.76
CA LYS A 92 -27.86 3.54 9.35
C LYS A 92 -29.15 2.80 9.69
N GLY A 93 -30.16 3.55 10.11
CA GLY A 93 -31.50 3.04 10.36
C GLY A 93 -32.40 3.13 9.12
N LEU A 94 -33.69 3.31 9.37
CA LEU A 94 -34.67 3.57 8.32
C LEU A 94 -34.36 4.85 7.55
N ASN A 95 -34.74 4.88 6.27
CA ASN A 95 -34.51 6.01 5.37
C ASN A 95 -33.03 6.42 5.19
N ASN A 96 -32.08 5.51 5.49
CA ASN A 96 -30.64 5.76 5.43
C ASN A 96 -30.13 6.86 6.38
N GLU A 97 -30.88 7.19 7.43
CA GLU A 97 -30.43 8.12 8.47
C GLU A 97 -29.40 7.46 9.39
N LEU A 98 -28.48 8.25 9.95
CA LEU A 98 -27.49 7.75 10.90
C LEU A 98 -28.18 7.18 12.15
N LEU A 99 -27.73 6.00 12.57
CA LEU A 99 -28.31 5.33 13.73
C LEU A 99 -27.80 5.92 15.06
N GLN A 100 -26.60 6.52 15.05
CA GLN A 100 -25.95 7.07 16.25
C GLN A 100 -26.84 8.10 16.94
N ASN A 101 -27.21 7.82 18.18
CA ASN A 101 -28.08 8.65 19.04
C ASN A 101 -29.45 8.96 18.42
N SER A 102 -29.92 8.17 17.45
CA SER A 102 -31.22 8.39 16.81
C SER A 102 -32.31 7.46 17.37
N VAL A 103 -33.52 7.61 16.84
CA VAL A 103 -34.67 6.76 17.18
C VAL A 103 -34.96 5.85 16.00
N PHE A 104 -34.73 4.55 16.17
CA PHE A 104 -35.13 3.53 15.21
C PHE A 104 -36.58 3.14 15.48
N GLN A 105 -37.49 3.48 14.58
CA GLN A 105 -38.92 3.25 14.75
C GLN A 105 -39.39 2.00 14.02
N LYS A 106 -39.98 1.04 14.72
CA LYS A 106 -40.55 -0.19 14.15
C LYS A 106 -42.02 -0.32 14.52
N SER A 107 -42.89 -0.44 13.51
CA SER A 107 -44.29 -0.84 13.72
C SER A 107 -44.40 -2.36 13.74
N ILE A 108 -45.11 -2.90 14.73
CA ILE A 108 -45.31 -4.35 14.91
C ILE A 108 -46.42 -4.89 14.00
N SER A 109 -47.38 -4.06 13.60
CA SER A 109 -48.51 -4.43 12.74
C SER A 109 -48.16 -4.54 11.26
N LEU A 110 -47.00 -4.02 10.83
CA LEU A 110 -46.57 -4.06 9.43
C LEU A 110 -45.57 -5.21 9.19
N ASN A 111 -45.91 -6.11 8.25
CA ASN A 111 -45.00 -7.13 7.71
C ASN A 111 -43.81 -6.55 6.90
N ALA A 112 -43.55 -5.24 7.01
CA ALA A 112 -42.39 -4.61 6.40
C ALA A 112 -41.12 -5.17 7.05
N ILE A 113 -40.14 -5.53 6.23
CA ILE A 113 -38.79 -5.88 6.70
C ILE A 113 -38.02 -4.57 6.80
N ASP A 114 -37.88 -4.08 8.03
CA ASP A 114 -37.06 -2.90 8.31
C ASP A 114 -35.63 -3.37 8.55
N CYS A 115 -34.64 -2.65 8.04
CA CYS A 115 -33.25 -3.05 8.14
C CYS A 115 -32.44 -2.02 8.92
N ILE A 116 -31.48 -2.52 9.71
CA ILE A 116 -30.30 -1.74 10.11
C ILE A 116 -29.24 -2.00 9.05
N ASN A 117 -28.74 -0.95 8.42
CA ASN A 117 -27.74 -1.03 7.36
C ASN A 117 -26.35 -0.75 7.94
N ILE A 118 -25.44 -1.71 7.83
CA ILE A 118 -24.01 -1.51 8.14
C ILE A 118 -23.32 -1.21 6.82
N LEU A 119 -22.84 0.02 6.66
CA LEU A 119 -22.18 0.52 5.45
C LEU A 119 -20.69 0.67 5.72
N ASN A 120 -19.85 0.19 4.79
CA ASN A 120 -18.44 0.54 4.79
C ASN A 120 -18.22 1.76 3.90
N GLN A 121 -18.07 2.95 4.47
CA GLN A 121 -17.78 4.19 3.74
C GLN A 121 -16.30 4.36 3.39
N GLY A 122 -15.43 3.56 3.99
CA GLY A 122 -14.00 3.65 3.81
C GLY A 122 -13.53 2.96 2.55
N ASP A 123 -12.24 3.13 2.26
CA ASP A 123 -11.59 2.56 1.07
C ASP A 123 -11.00 1.17 1.34
N GLY A 124 -10.98 0.72 2.60
CA GLY A 124 -10.49 -0.60 3.02
C GLY A 124 -11.62 -1.61 3.23
N LEU A 125 -11.30 -2.89 3.06
CA LEU A 125 -12.23 -3.99 3.34
C LEU A 125 -12.45 -4.14 4.85
N ALA A 126 -13.71 -4.25 5.28
CA ALA A 126 -14.08 -4.45 6.67
C ALA A 126 -14.49 -5.91 6.91
N GLY A 127 -13.84 -6.63 7.84
CA GLY A 127 -14.21 -8.02 8.10
C GLY A 127 -13.20 -8.79 8.97
N PRO A 128 -13.62 -9.89 9.63
CA PRO A 128 -14.97 -10.44 9.64
C PRO A 128 -15.96 -9.57 10.41
N ILE A 129 -17.23 -9.56 9.98
CA ILE A 129 -18.30 -8.76 10.60
C ILE A 129 -19.17 -9.63 11.51
N ASP A 130 -19.29 -9.24 12.77
CA ASP A 130 -20.32 -9.71 13.69
C ASP A 130 -21.06 -8.54 14.31
N ALA A 131 -22.40 -8.58 14.30
CA ALA A 131 -23.25 -7.53 14.85
C ALA A 131 -24.08 -8.04 16.03
N TYR A 132 -24.11 -7.25 17.10
CA TYR A 132 -24.87 -7.53 18.32
C TYR A 132 -25.66 -6.30 18.77
N ILE A 133 -26.90 -6.50 19.21
CA ILE A 133 -27.69 -5.45 19.87
C ILE A 133 -27.84 -5.77 21.35
N TYR A 134 -27.57 -4.76 22.18
CA TYR A 134 -27.63 -4.82 23.62
C TYR A 134 -28.83 -4.02 24.13
N PHE A 135 -29.57 -4.58 25.09
CA PHE A 135 -30.68 -3.88 25.75
C PHE A 135 -30.49 -3.88 27.27
N LYS A 136 -30.93 -2.79 27.91
CA LYS A 136 -30.86 -2.66 29.38
C LYS A 136 -31.93 -3.47 30.10
N ASP A 137 -33.11 -3.61 29.51
CA ASP A 137 -34.25 -4.28 30.12
C ASP A 137 -34.52 -5.64 29.44
N ASP A 138 -34.81 -6.67 30.24
CA ASP A 138 -35.12 -8.05 29.80
C ASP A 138 -36.63 -8.25 29.58
N LYS A 139 -37.45 -7.18 29.69
CA LYS A 139 -38.90 -7.28 29.52
C LYS A 139 -39.28 -7.62 28.07
N LYS A 140 -39.31 -8.92 27.80
CA LYS A 140 -40.01 -9.64 26.72
C LYS A 140 -39.96 -8.97 25.35
N LEU A 141 -38.77 -8.52 24.94
CA LEU A 141 -38.61 -7.96 23.61
C LEU A 141 -38.76 -9.02 22.52
N LEU A 142 -38.30 -10.25 22.79
CA LEU A 142 -38.25 -11.34 21.83
C LEU A 142 -38.28 -12.69 22.60
N GLU A 143 -39.46 -13.24 22.88
CA GLU A 143 -39.62 -14.68 23.14
C GLU A 143 -39.81 -15.35 21.78
N SER A 144 -38.71 -15.55 21.05
CA SER A 144 -38.72 -16.46 19.92
C SER A 144 -37.70 -17.56 20.21
N ASP A 145 -38.21 -18.67 20.74
CA ASP A 145 -37.52 -19.96 20.74
C ASP A 145 -37.43 -20.57 19.32
N VAL A 146 -37.87 -19.83 18.30
CA VAL A 146 -37.85 -20.28 16.92
C VAL A 146 -36.47 -20.02 16.34
N PHE A 147 -35.73 -21.11 16.19
CA PHE A 147 -34.51 -21.28 15.41
C PHE A 147 -34.72 -21.00 13.90
N ASP A 148 -35.35 -19.88 13.55
CA ASP A 148 -35.49 -19.50 12.15
C ASP A 148 -34.22 -18.83 11.65
N TYR A 149 -33.93 -19.08 10.36
CA TYR A 149 -32.73 -18.70 9.61
C TYR A 149 -32.33 -17.20 9.69
N TYR A 150 -33.21 -16.35 10.24
CA TYR A 150 -33.06 -14.90 10.41
C TYR A 150 -33.33 -14.39 11.84
N GLY A 151 -33.52 -15.29 12.82
CA GLY A 151 -33.87 -14.93 14.20
C GLY A 151 -32.69 -14.39 15.00
N TRP A 152 -32.94 -13.35 15.79
CA TRP A 152 -31.96 -12.79 16.72
C TRP A 152 -31.69 -13.77 17.87
N ARG A 153 -30.43 -14.20 18.04
CA ARG A 153 -30.09 -15.20 19.06
C ARG A 153 -29.76 -14.53 20.39
N LYS A 154 -30.61 -14.74 21.40
CA LYS A 154 -30.47 -14.21 22.77
C LYS A 154 -29.27 -14.80 23.51
N ARG A 155 -28.49 -13.95 24.20
CA ARG A 155 -27.42 -14.32 25.16
C ARG A 155 -27.36 -13.33 26.31
N TYR A 156 -26.75 -13.72 27.43
CA TYR A 156 -26.40 -12.78 28.49
C TYR A 156 -25.34 -11.79 28.01
N SER A 157 -25.48 -10.53 28.44
CA SER A 157 -24.51 -9.48 28.14
C SER A 157 -23.29 -9.60 29.05
N GLU A 158 -22.10 -9.44 28.47
CA GLU A 158 -20.84 -9.28 29.23
C GLU A 158 -20.65 -7.81 29.69
N ASP A 159 -21.38 -6.88 29.08
CA ASP A 159 -21.35 -5.46 29.40
C ASP A 159 -22.27 -5.19 30.59
N LYS A 160 -21.68 -4.75 31.72
CA LYS A 160 -22.39 -4.52 32.99
C LYS A 160 -23.52 -3.51 32.90
N ASN A 161 -23.53 -2.65 31.87
CA ASN A 161 -24.57 -1.65 31.68
C ASN A 161 -25.82 -2.20 30.98
N TYR A 162 -25.77 -3.44 30.49
CA TYR A 162 -26.83 -4.07 29.70
C TYR A 162 -27.11 -5.47 30.25
N THR A 163 -28.38 -5.88 30.23
CA THR A 163 -28.78 -7.17 30.79
C THR A 163 -28.62 -8.29 29.75
N ILE A 164 -28.88 -7.97 28.49
CA ILE A 164 -29.05 -8.94 27.41
C ILE A 164 -28.37 -8.45 26.13
N LYS A 165 -27.82 -9.39 25.36
CA LYS A 165 -27.33 -9.14 24.00
C LYS A 165 -27.96 -10.12 23.02
N TYR A 166 -28.21 -9.66 21.81
CA TYR A 166 -28.74 -10.45 20.71
C TYR A 166 -27.72 -10.46 19.58
N PHE A 167 -27.35 -11.65 19.10
CA PHE A 167 -26.63 -11.78 17.83
C PHE A 167 -27.63 -11.58 16.69
N ILE A 168 -27.36 -10.60 15.83
CA ILE A 168 -28.31 -10.16 14.80
C ILE A 168 -27.85 -10.45 13.38
N GLY A 169 -26.57 -10.74 13.16
CA GLY A 169 -26.05 -11.12 11.85
C GLY A 169 -24.52 -11.14 11.79
N SER A 170 -24.00 -11.82 10.77
CA SER A 170 -22.58 -11.89 10.45
C SER A 170 -22.36 -11.95 8.95
N CYS A 171 -21.22 -11.44 8.48
CA CYS A 171 -20.73 -11.69 7.13
C CYS A 171 -19.20 -11.75 7.12
N ASP A 172 -18.62 -12.40 6.10
CA ASP A 172 -17.16 -12.54 6.01
C ASP A 172 -16.47 -11.19 5.83
N HIS A 173 -17.09 -10.28 5.06
CA HIS A 173 -16.60 -8.93 4.84
C HIS A 173 -17.67 -8.02 4.24
N ILE A 174 -17.41 -6.71 4.29
CA ILE A 174 -18.12 -5.66 3.55
C ILE A 174 -17.08 -4.92 2.71
N SER A 175 -17.23 -4.96 1.38
CA SER A 175 -16.36 -4.23 0.46
C SER A 175 -16.46 -2.71 0.67
N PRO A 176 -15.47 -1.93 0.23
CA PRO A 176 -15.60 -0.47 0.17
C PRO A 176 -16.91 -0.03 -0.51
N HIS A 177 -17.64 0.85 0.15
CA HIS A 177 -18.94 1.41 -0.26
C HIS A 177 -20.12 0.42 -0.36
N ASP A 178 -19.94 -0.83 0.07
CA ASP A 178 -21.01 -1.84 0.13
C ASP A 178 -21.79 -1.78 1.46
N ILE A 179 -22.99 -2.35 1.42
CA ILE A 179 -23.92 -2.40 2.55
C ILE A 179 -24.18 -3.85 2.94
N PHE A 180 -24.13 -4.12 4.25
CA PHE A 180 -24.68 -5.32 4.86
C PHE A 180 -26.00 -4.99 5.59
N PRO A 181 -27.16 -5.34 5.00
CA PRO A 181 -28.46 -5.10 5.61
C PRO A 181 -28.78 -6.18 6.64
N ILE A 182 -29.15 -5.77 7.86
CA ILE A 182 -29.59 -6.66 8.92
C ILE A 182 -31.10 -6.50 9.10
N PRO A 183 -31.90 -7.54 8.78
CA PRO A 183 -33.33 -7.48 8.98
C PRO A 183 -33.69 -7.41 10.46
N VAL A 184 -34.56 -6.47 10.80
CA VAL A 184 -35.12 -6.28 12.13
C VAL A 184 -36.52 -6.89 12.13
N ARG A 185 -36.59 -8.11 12.65
CA ARG A 185 -37.86 -8.83 12.84
C ARG A 185 -38.17 -8.93 14.32
N ILE A 186 -39.34 -8.45 14.69
CA ILE A 186 -39.84 -8.49 16.07
C ILE A 186 -41.18 -9.20 16.04
N ASP A 187 -41.15 -10.47 16.41
CA ASP A 187 -42.34 -11.30 16.52
C ASP A 187 -42.80 -11.30 17.99
N ASN A 188 -44.11 -11.18 18.23
CA ASN A 188 -44.75 -11.39 19.54
C ASN A 188 -44.30 -10.45 20.69
N PHE A 189 -44.17 -9.14 20.43
CA PHE A 189 -43.96 -8.16 21.49
C PHE A 189 -45.26 -7.82 22.24
N TYR A 190 -45.25 -7.95 23.56
CA TYR A 190 -46.37 -7.54 24.42
C TYR A 190 -46.14 -6.11 24.92
N PHE A 191 -46.95 -5.17 24.44
CA PHE A 191 -46.96 -3.82 24.99
C PHE A 191 -47.44 -3.84 26.45
N PRO A 192 -46.76 -3.13 27.37
CA PRO A 192 -47.34 -2.80 28.67
C PRO A 192 -48.71 -2.12 28.45
N SER A 193 -49.72 -2.56 29.20
CA SER A 193 -51.11 -2.11 29.05
C SER A 193 -51.22 -0.57 29.01
N ASP A 194 -51.99 -0.08 28.04
CA ASP A 194 -52.31 1.33 27.71
C ASP A 194 -51.25 2.16 26.94
N SER A 195 -50.13 1.57 26.51
CA SER A 195 -49.16 2.29 25.66
C SER A 195 -49.19 1.85 24.20
N ASP A 196 -49.36 2.80 23.27
CA ASP A 196 -49.23 2.58 21.83
C ASP A 196 -47.78 2.60 21.35
N THR A 197 -46.86 3.07 22.22
CA THR A 197 -45.42 3.12 21.91
C THR A 197 -44.59 2.58 23.07
N TYR A 198 -43.46 1.96 22.76
CA TYR A 198 -42.53 1.50 23.78
C TYR A 198 -41.10 1.82 23.34
N GLN A 199 -40.34 2.50 24.20
CA GLN A 199 -39.00 2.97 23.88
C GLN A 199 -37.97 2.22 24.74
N ILE A 200 -36.97 1.65 24.08
CA ILE A 200 -35.92 0.89 24.74
C ILE A 200 -34.57 1.48 24.35
N PRO A 201 -33.76 1.93 25.33
CA PRO A 201 -32.37 2.25 25.09
C PRO A 201 -31.62 1.02 24.59
N ALA A 202 -30.98 1.15 23.44
CA ALA A 202 -30.27 0.08 22.76
C ALA A 202 -28.83 0.49 22.42
N LEU A 203 -27.98 -0.50 22.26
CA LEU A 203 -26.61 -0.31 21.80
C LEU A 203 -26.29 -1.36 20.75
N LEU A 204 -25.98 -0.94 19.54
CA LEU A 204 -25.45 -1.81 18.50
C LEU A 204 -23.92 -1.86 18.64
N LYS A 205 -23.34 -3.05 18.74
CA LYS A 205 -21.89 -3.28 18.61
C LYS A 205 -21.60 -4.02 17.33
N VAL A 206 -20.69 -3.49 16.51
CA VAL A 206 -20.22 -4.10 15.27
C VAL A 206 -18.74 -4.41 15.40
N TYR A 207 -18.39 -5.69 15.36
CA TYR A 207 -17.02 -6.18 15.29
C TYR A 207 -16.65 -6.32 13.81
N TYR A 208 -15.48 -5.82 13.39
CA TYR A 208 -15.13 -5.73 11.96
C TYR A 208 -13.64 -5.97 11.66
N GLY A 209 -12.98 -6.79 12.49
CA GLY A 209 -11.54 -7.10 12.37
C GLY A 209 -10.61 -6.16 13.15
N GLU A 210 -11.11 -5.00 13.60
CA GLU A 210 -10.38 -4.08 14.47
C GLU A 210 -10.43 -4.50 15.96
N PRO A 211 -9.45 -4.07 16.80
CA PRO A 211 -9.41 -4.42 18.21
C PRO A 211 -10.64 -4.00 19.02
N GLU A 212 -11.22 -2.86 18.66
CA GLU A 212 -12.40 -2.32 19.33
C GLU A 212 -13.61 -2.33 18.38
N PRO A 213 -14.77 -2.84 18.83
CA PRO A 213 -15.98 -2.77 18.03
C PRO A 213 -16.51 -1.34 17.98
N ILE A 214 -17.16 -1.00 16.87
CA ILE A 214 -17.94 0.23 16.80
C ILE A 214 -19.19 0.08 17.66
N SER A 215 -19.41 1.07 18.52
CA SER A 215 -20.49 1.10 19.51
C SER A 215 -21.45 2.24 19.19
N VAL A 216 -22.65 1.89 18.73
CA VAL A 216 -23.68 2.82 18.25
C VAL A 216 -24.88 2.82 19.21
N PRO A 217 -24.93 3.72 20.20
CA PRO A 217 -26.10 3.91 21.04
C PRO A 217 -27.27 4.46 20.21
N PHE A 218 -28.48 3.99 20.48
CA PHE A 218 -29.71 4.49 19.86
C PHE A 218 -30.93 4.16 20.72
N THR A 219 -32.10 4.68 20.35
CA THR A 219 -33.38 4.32 20.99
C THR A 219 -34.20 3.47 20.04
N PHE A 220 -34.56 2.27 20.46
CA PHE A 220 -35.48 1.41 19.73
C PHE A 220 -36.92 1.76 20.13
N ARG A 221 -37.72 2.29 19.20
CA ARG A 221 -39.12 2.65 19.43
C ARG A 221 -40.02 1.65 18.72
N LEU A 222 -40.75 0.87 19.50
CA LEU A 222 -41.83 0.01 19.04
C LEU A 222 -43.14 0.79 19.01
N ILE A 223 -43.91 0.60 17.94
CA ILE A 223 -45.25 1.15 17.76
C ILE A 223 -46.20 0.00 17.47
N LYS A 224 -47.35 0.02 18.12
CA LYS A 224 -48.42 -0.97 17.96
C LYS A 224 -48.94 -1.01 16.51
#